data_AF-A0A9F5J4V6-F1
#
_entry.id   AF-A0A9F5J4V6-F1
#
_cell.length_a   1.000
_cell.length_b   1.000
_cell.length_c   1.000
_cell.angle_alpha   90.00
_cell.angle_beta   90.00
_cell.angle_gamma   90.00
#
_symmetry.space_group_name_H-M   'P 1'
#
loop_
_entity.id
_entity.type
_entity.pdbx_description
1 polymer ?
#
loop_
_entity_poly.entity_id
_entity_poly.type
_entity_poly.pdbx_seq_one_letter_code
_entity_poly.pdbx_strand_id
1 'polypeptide(L)'
;MDEESLETAIQTYNAQLQQVDLALGAGLDPAEQSDLIQLQADLRQLIELTEASLVSVKKSKLCSVLDSEALSTSSSTHPQQNSCEAGHLSADDEYAAFKEAIAEIGGEDGPLRTHDERDGMGDDEEEQEEEEEEEEEEIASGMKVKAPYYSSWGTLEYHNAMIVGSECLEDGSPGVRVLYLYPTHKSLKPCPFFLDDKCRFKENCRFSHGQVVSTEELRPFEEPDLSCLAVGSACLARHQDGIWYAAKITDIDSGYYTVKFDSLLLKEAVVEGDGIIPPLRSEESCSSSESEGDELDSAAYAKGKRYWGHQRCFSDFSSALEWLRLLCTLPAALPPESVSGHHGWKFIAPFLTVLR
;
A
#
# COMPACT_ATOMS: atom_id res chain seq x y z
N MET A 1 33.49 -14.17 6.31
CA MET A 1 34.24 -13.55 5.20
C MET A 1 35.26 -12.64 5.82
N ASP A 2 36.48 -12.68 5.32
CA ASP A 2 37.59 -11.92 5.88
C ASP A 2 37.67 -10.54 5.21
N GLU A 3 38.03 -9.53 6.00
CA GLU A 3 38.08 -8.11 5.60
C GLU A 3 38.93 -7.90 4.33
N GLU A 4 40.13 -8.48 4.30
CA GLU A 4 41.06 -8.45 3.16
C GLU A 4 40.46 -9.11 1.89
N SER A 5 39.64 -10.15 2.05
CA SER A 5 38.97 -10.83 0.93
C SER A 5 37.86 -9.99 0.30
N LEU A 6 37.23 -9.10 1.06
CA LEU A 6 36.22 -8.16 0.56
C LEU A 6 36.89 -6.96 -0.12
N GLU A 7 37.96 -6.41 0.47
CA GLU A 7 38.73 -5.30 -0.12
C GLU A 7 39.36 -5.67 -1.47
N THR A 8 39.93 -6.88 -1.58
CA THR A 8 40.48 -7.41 -2.84
C THR A 8 39.41 -7.69 -3.90
N ALA A 9 38.20 -8.09 -3.49
CA ALA A 9 37.06 -8.22 -4.39
C ALA A 9 36.62 -6.85 -4.94
N ILE A 10 36.45 -5.83 -4.06
CA ILE A 10 36.10 -4.46 -4.45
C ILE A 10 37.12 -3.88 -5.44
N GLN A 11 38.43 -4.07 -5.20
CA GLN A 11 39.48 -3.64 -6.13
C GLN A 11 39.37 -4.34 -7.50
N THR A 12 39.02 -5.63 -7.51
CA THR A 12 38.84 -6.41 -8.74
C THR A 12 37.63 -5.93 -9.54
N TYR A 13 36.50 -5.68 -8.88
CA TYR A 13 35.29 -5.15 -9.54
C TYR A 13 35.49 -3.72 -10.06
N ASN A 14 36.21 -2.87 -9.32
CA ASN A 14 36.57 -1.52 -9.79
C ASN A 14 37.46 -1.56 -11.05
N ALA A 15 38.43 -2.50 -11.12
CA ALA A 15 39.25 -2.68 -12.31
C ALA A 15 38.44 -3.17 -13.52
N GLN A 16 37.46 -4.06 -13.29
CA GLN A 16 36.52 -4.52 -14.32
C GLN A 16 35.60 -3.38 -14.79
N LEU A 17 35.08 -2.55 -13.88
CA LEU A 17 34.26 -1.39 -14.21
C LEU A 17 35.03 -0.38 -15.08
N GLN A 18 36.28 -0.08 -14.73
CA GLN A 18 37.16 0.77 -15.56
C GLN A 18 37.38 0.18 -16.97
N GLN A 19 37.47 -1.14 -17.10
CA GLN A 19 37.60 -1.81 -18.40
C GLN A 19 36.31 -1.69 -19.23
N VAL A 20 35.13 -1.78 -18.59
CA VAL A 20 33.82 -1.57 -19.23
C VAL A 20 33.65 -0.11 -19.66
N ASP A 21 34.02 0.85 -18.81
CA ASP A 21 33.97 2.29 -19.13
C ASP A 21 34.86 2.64 -20.33
N LEU A 22 36.06 2.06 -20.43
CA LEU A 22 36.95 2.20 -21.59
C LEU A 22 36.36 1.59 -22.87
N ALA A 23 35.66 0.45 -22.75
CA ALA A 23 34.99 -0.18 -23.90
C ALA A 23 33.79 0.64 -24.39
N LEU A 24 32.99 1.20 -23.47
CA LEU A 24 31.90 2.12 -23.77
C LEU A 24 32.41 3.40 -24.46
N GLY A 25 33.56 3.93 -24.01
CA GLY A 25 34.23 5.07 -24.63
C GLY A 25 34.83 4.81 -26.02
N ALA A 26 34.99 3.54 -26.43
CA ALA A 26 35.57 3.16 -27.71
C ALA A 26 34.58 3.20 -28.90
N GLY A 27 33.28 3.35 -28.64
CA GLY A 27 32.25 3.48 -29.69
C GLY A 27 31.93 2.17 -30.41
N LEU A 28 31.44 1.18 -29.66
CA LEU A 28 31.03 -0.15 -30.15
C LEU A 28 29.63 -0.14 -30.81
N ASP A 29 29.23 -1.27 -31.39
CA ASP A 29 27.90 -1.46 -31.99
C ASP A 29 26.78 -1.26 -30.94
N PRO A 30 25.63 -0.69 -31.33
CA PRO A 30 24.61 -0.22 -30.38
C PRO A 30 23.95 -1.33 -29.53
N ALA A 31 24.03 -2.60 -29.96
CA ALA A 31 23.58 -3.74 -29.16
C ALA A 31 24.61 -4.17 -28.11
N GLU A 32 25.91 -4.16 -28.45
CA GLU A 32 26.98 -4.41 -27.48
C GLU A 32 27.07 -3.26 -26.47
N GLN A 33 26.73 -2.03 -26.90
CA GLN A 33 26.67 -0.86 -26.03
C GLN A 33 25.58 -0.99 -24.95
N SER A 34 24.39 -1.52 -25.25
CA SER A 34 23.36 -1.74 -24.23
C SER A 34 23.77 -2.80 -23.21
N ASP A 35 24.39 -3.89 -23.66
CA ASP A 35 24.85 -4.98 -22.78
C ASP A 35 25.98 -4.51 -21.86
N LEU A 36 26.89 -3.67 -22.36
CA LEU A 36 27.94 -3.05 -21.55
C LEU A 36 27.41 -1.99 -20.56
N ILE A 37 26.35 -1.26 -20.90
CA ILE A 37 25.67 -0.34 -19.96
C ILE A 37 25.01 -1.14 -18.83
N GLN A 38 24.36 -2.27 -19.13
CA GLN A 38 23.79 -3.14 -18.10
C GLN A 38 24.89 -3.70 -17.19
N LEU A 39 25.97 -4.24 -17.77
CA LEU A 39 27.11 -4.75 -17.01
C LEU A 39 27.77 -3.66 -16.13
N GLN A 40 27.82 -2.42 -16.59
CA GLN A 40 28.30 -1.27 -15.82
C GLN A 40 27.43 -1.00 -14.59
N ALA A 41 26.10 -1.10 -14.73
CA ALA A 41 25.16 -0.94 -13.62
C ALA A 41 25.28 -2.10 -12.61
N ASP A 42 25.29 -3.35 -13.11
CA ASP A 42 25.41 -4.56 -12.29
C ASP A 42 26.72 -4.56 -11.47
N LEU A 43 27.85 -4.14 -12.07
CA LEU A 43 29.14 -4.02 -11.39
C LEU A 43 29.14 -2.93 -10.30
N ARG A 44 28.47 -1.80 -10.52
CA ARG A 44 28.33 -0.75 -9.48
C ARG A 44 27.53 -1.26 -8.29
N GLN A 45 26.40 -1.91 -8.54
CA GLN A 45 25.57 -2.50 -7.47
C GLN A 45 26.35 -3.58 -6.69
N LEU A 46 27.15 -4.40 -7.36
CA LEU A 46 27.96 -5.42 -6.71
C LEU A 46 29.06 -4.82 -5.83
N ILE A 47 29.67 -3.70 -6.25
CA ILE A 47 30.63 -2.94 -5.44
C ILE A 47 29.94 -2.41 -4.17
N GLU A 48 28.80 -1.74 -4.31
CA GLU A 48 28.02 -1.17 -3.19
C GLU A 48 27.65 -2.23 -2.14
N LEU A 49 27.11 -3.38 -2.57
CA LEU A 49 26.76 -4.48 -1.67
C LEU A 49 27.99 -5.09 -0.97
N THR A 50 29.14 -5.12 -1.65
CA THR A 50 30.41 -5.60 -1.08
C THR A 50 31.00 -4.59 -0.10
N GLU A 51 30.88 -3.29 -0.37
CA GLU A 51 31.29 -2.21 0.53
C GLU A 51 30.43 -2.16 1.79
N ALA A 52 29.10 -2.28 1.67
CA ALA A 52 28.20 -2.41 2.81
C ALA A 52 28.54 -3.63 3.69
N SER A 53 28.88 -4.75 3.05
CA SER A 53 29.35 -5.97 3.75
C SER A 53 30.69 -5.74 4.47
N LEU A 54 31.63 -5.03 3.85
CA LEU A 54 32.92 -4.65 4.45
C LEU A 54 32.75 -3.71 5.64
N VAL A 55 31.88 -2.71 5.55
CA VAL A 55 31.55 -1.79 6.65
C VAL A 55 30.94 -2.55 7.83
N SER A 56 30.04 -3.51 7.56
CA SER A 56 29.45 -4.37 8.59
C SER A 56 30.51 -5.22 9.32
N VAL A 57 31.44 -5.85 8.58
CA VAL A 57 32.57 -6.61 9.15
C VAL A 57 33.48 -5.71 9.98
N LYS A 58 33.85 -4.53 9.47
CA LYS A 58 34.68 -3.54 10.19
C LYS A 58 34.02 -3.04 11.47
N LYS A 59 32.71 -2.76 11.44
CA LYS A 59 31.93 -2.38 12.62
C LYS A 59 31.93 -3.49 13.68
N SER A 60 31.64 -4.73 13.28
CA SER A 60 31.66 -5.89 14.19
C SER A 60 33.05 -6.09 14.82
N LYS A 61 34.12 -5.99 14.03
CA LYS A 61 35.51 -6.07 14.48
C LYS A 61 35.84 -4.97 15.49
N LEU A 62 35.48 -3.70 15.22
CA LEU A 62 35.72 -2.59 16.13
C LEU A 62 34.96 -2.76 17.46
N CYS A 63 33.67 -3.14 17.42
CA CYS A 63 32.90 -3.43 18.63
C CYS A 63 33.57 -4.52 19.50
N SER A 64 34.06 -5.61 18.88
CA SER A 64 34.74 -6.68 19.62
C SER A 64 36.03 -6.25 20.32
N VAL A 65 36.73 -5.23 19.80
CA VAL A 65 37.91 -4.64 20.44
C VAL A 65 37.49 -3.79 21.64
N LEU A 66 36.47 -2.95 21.49
CA LEU A 66 35.97 -2.07 22.55
C LEU A 66 35.41 -2.88 23.74
N ASP A 67 34.67 -3.96 23.49
CA ASP A 67 34.18 -4.88 24.55
C ASP A 67 35.36 -5.55 25.31
N SER A 68 36.47 -5.80 24.63
CA SER A 68 37.67 -6.41 25.22
C SER A 68 38.48 -5.42 26.07
N GLU A 69 38.54 -4.15 25.68
CA GLU A 69 39.19 -3.09 26.47
C GLU A 69 38.34 -2.65 27.68
N ALA A 70 37.02 -2.64 27.55
CA ALA A 70 36.09 -2.43 28.67
C ALA A 70 36.29 -3.48 29.79
N LEU A 71 36.52 -4.74 29.41
CA LEU A 71 36.82 -5.81 30.38
C LEU A 71 38.18 -5.65 31.06
N SER A 72 39.15 -5.02 30.39
CA SER A 72 40.54 -4.89 30.87
C SER A 72 40.76 -3.75 31.88
N THR A 73 39.81 -2.82 31.99
CA THR A 73 39.94 -1.61 32.84
C THR A 73 39.25 -1.73 34.21
N SER A 74 38.55 -2.83 34.48
CA SER A 74 37.67 -3.00 35.65
C SER A 74 38.32 -3.62 36.91
N SER A 75 39.65 -3.80 36.94
CA SER A 75 40.34 -4.55 38.01
C SER A 75 41.43 -3.78 38.76
N SER A 76 41.03 -2.79 39.59
CA SER A 76 41.82 -2.38 40.77
C SER A 76 41.00 -1.67 41.87
N THR A 77 40.76 -2.43 42.95
CA THR A 77 40.72 -1.96 44.36
C THR A 77 39.94 -0.69 44.73
N HIS A 78 38.73 -0.88 45.29
CA HIS A 78 38.25 -0.02 46.38
C HIS A 78 39.18 -0.12 47.59
N PRO A 79 39.41 0.99 48.32
CA PRO A 79 38.91 1.01 49.69
C PRO A 79 38.22 2.33 50.07
N GLN A 80 36.93 2.22 50.41
CA GLN A 80 36.26 2.76 51.58
C GLN A 80 36.70 4.13 52.20
N GLN A 81 35.72 5.05 52.21
CA GLN A 81 35.52 6.18 53.16
C GLN A 81 36.52 7.36 53.16
N ASN A 82 36.07 8.49 52.60
CA ASN A 82 36.06 9.74 53.38
C ASN A 82 34.94 10.68 52.93
N SER A 83 34.43 11.52 53.83
CA SER A 83 33.33 12.46 53.59
C SER A 83 33.79 13.80 53.02
N CYS A 84 33.25 14.24 51.87
CA CYS A 84 33.21 15.64 51.44
C CYS A 84 32.19 15.83 50.30
N GLU A 85 31.68 17.05 50.14
CA GLU A 85 30.74 17.45 49.08
C GLU A 85 31.39 17.42 47.68
N ALA A 86 30.70 16.84 46.70
CA ALA A 86 30.78 17.18 45.27
C ALA A 86 29.56 16.59 44.56
N GLY A 87 29.01 17.31 43.58
CA GLY A 87 27.77 16.90 42.88
C GLY A 87 27.96 15.66 42.02
N HIS A 88 27.00 14.74 42.08
CA HIS A 88 26.79 13.74 41.03
C HIS A 88 26.10 14.47 39.87
N LEU A 89 26.89 15.06 38.96
CA LEU A 89 26.39 15.59 37.70
C LEU A 89 25.56 14.48 37.01
N SER A 90 24.34 14.79 36.56
CA SER A 90 23.60 13.84 35.75
C SER A 90 24.23 13.76 34.36
N ALA A 91 23.92 12.72 33.58
CA ALA A 91 24.36 12.63 32.20
C ALA A 91 23.93 13.86 31.36
N ASP A 92 22.87 14.57 31.77
CA ASP A 92 22.41 15.81 31.17
C ASP A 92 23.39 16.98 31.38
N ASP A 93 24.06 17.08 32.53
CA ASP A 93 25.07 18.12 32.82
C ASP A 93 26.34 17.89 31.97
N GLU A 94 26.77 16.63 31.82
CA GLU A 94 27.90 16.29 30.94
C GLU A 94 27.55 16.53 29.46
N TYR A 95 26.32 16.23 29.05
CA TYR A 95 25.83 16.51 27.69
C TYR A 95 25.70 18.01 27.42
N ALA A 96 25.24 18.80 28.40
CA ALA A 96 25.18 20.25 28.31
C ALA A 96 26.58 20.87 28.14
N ALA A 97 27.53 20.49 29.00
CA ALA A 97 28.92 20.95 28.91
C ALA A 97 29.59 20.57 27.57
N PHE A 98 29.29 19.40 27.02
CA PHE A 98 29.76 19.01 25.70
C PHE A 98 29.14 19.88 24.59
N LYS A 99 27.84 20.17 24.67
CA LYS A 99 27.14 21.01 23.69
C LYS A 99 27.66 22.46 23.69
N GLU A 100 27.98 23.02 24.86
CA GLU A 100 28.59 24.34 25.00
C GLU A 100 30.02 24.38 24.42
N ALA A 101 30.84 23.37 24.69
CA ALA A 101 32.21 23.29 24.15
C ALA A 101 32.26 23.21 22.62
N ILE A 102 31.29 22.55 21.98
CA ILE A 102 31.15 22.54 20.51
C ILE A 102 30.79 23.93 19.98
N ALA A 103 29.90 24.66 20.67
CA ALA A 103 29.51 26.01 20.28
C ALA A 103 30.66 27.02 20.41
N GLU A 104 31.50 26.91 21.47
CA GLU A 104 32.65 27.79 21.70
C GLU A 104 33.78 27.58 20.65
N ILE A 105 33.94 26.36 20.13
CA ILE A 105 34.87 26.07 19.01
C ILE A 105 34.31 26.55 17.66
N GLY A 106 32.98 26.69 17.55
CA GLY A 106 32.29 27.07 16.31
C GLY A 106 32.29 28.56 15.99
N GLY A 107 32.75 29.44 16.88
CA GLY A 107 32.54 30.89 16.73
C GLY A 107 33.58 31.80 17.33
N GLU A 108 34.75 31.94 16.70
CA GLU A 108 35.52 33.20 16.76
C GLU A 108 36.53 33.37 15.60
N ASP A 109 36.25 34.29 14.67
CA ASP A 109 37.27 35.19 14.13
C ASP A 109 36.66 36.58 13.79
N GLY A 110 37.02 37.59 14.58
CA GLY A 110 37.05 38.99 14.11
C GLY A 110 35.87 39.91 14.50
N PRO A 111 36.10 40.99 15.28
CA PRO A 111 35.02 41.83 15.81
C PRO A 111 34.95 43.26 15.21
N LEU A 112 33.74 43.87 15.19
CA LEU A 112 33.38 45.22 15.72
C LEU A 112 32.24 45.95 14.96
N ARG A 113 31.20 46.26 15.75
CA ARG A 113 30.46 47.55 15.85
C ARG A 113 29.26 47.90 14.95
N THR A 114 28.08 47.72 15.57
CA THR A 114 27.07 48.76 15.85
C THR A 114 26.63 49.70 14.72
N HIS A 115 25.39 49.50 14.25
CA HIS A 115 24.41 50.59 14.18
C HIS A 115 22.99 50.02 14.35
N ASP A 116 22.16 50.72 15.13
CA ASP A 116 20.71 50.49 15.20
C ASP A 116 20.02 50.88 13.87
N GLU A 117 18.72 50.57 13.78
CA GLU A 117 17.80 50.97 12.70
C GLU A 117 17.88 50.17 11.37
N ARG A 118 17.04 49.11 11.35
CA ARG A 118 15.88 48.98 10.43
C ARG A 118 16.03 48.12 9.14
N ASP A 119 14.89 47.45 8.87
CA ASP A 119 14.44 46.70 7.69
C ASP A 119 14.99 45.27 7.50
N GLY A 120 14.11 44.29 7.80
CA GLY A 120 13.93 43.04 7.03
C GLY A 120 14.95 41.91 7.18
N MET A 121 14.67 40.97 8.08
CA MET A 121 14.80 39.53 7.79
C MET A 121 13.91 38.74 8.77
N GLY A 122 12.98 37.99 8.23
CA GLY A 122 11.96 37.21 8.92
C GLY A 122 11.12 36.56 7.83
N ASP A 123 11.73 35.55 7.20
CA ASP A 123 11.26 34.75 6.06
C ASP A 123 12.00 33.38 6.05
N ASP A 124 13.27 33.30 6.50
CA ASP A 124 14.06 32.05 6.48
C ASP A 124 13.62 30.93 7.46
N GLU A 125 12.86 31.23 8.52
CA GLU A 125 12.38 30.21 9.48
C GLU A 125 11.05 29.58 9.02
N GLU A 126 10.18 30.33 8.32
CA GLU A 126 8.92 29.81 7.77
C GLU A 126 9.16 28.95 6.51
N GLU A 127 10.09 29.35 5.62
CA GLU A 127 10.44 28.56 4.42
C GLU A 127 11.06 27.17 4.77
N GLN A 128 11.78 27.03 5.89
CA GLN A 128 12.36 25.75 6.32
C GLN A 128 11.34 24.81 6.97
N GLU A 129 10.36 25.33 7.73
CA GLU A 129 9.28 24.50 8.28
C GLU A 129 8.33 24.02 7.16
N GLU A 130 8.05 24.85 6.14
CA GLU A 130 7.25 24.44 4.97
C GLU A 130 7.95 23.36 4.10
N GLU A 131 9.27 23.45 3.87
CA GLU A 131 10.02 22.41 3.13
C GLU A 131 10.08 21.06 3.89
N GLU A 132 10.24 21.05 5.22
CA GLU A 132 10.23 19.80 6.01
C GLU A 132 8.83 19.15 6.06
N GLU A 133 7.74 19.93 6.12
CA GLU A 133 6.37 19.39 6.06
C GLU A 133 6.05 18.78 4.68
N GLU A 134 6.42 19.44 3.56
CA GLU A 134 6.19 18.89 2.21
C GLU A 134 6.95 17.55 1.99
N GLU A 135 8.19 17.42 2.50
CA GLU A 135 8.92 16.14 2.43
C GLU A 135 8.26 15.02 3.26
N GLU A 136 7.77 15.29 4.48
CA GLU A 136 7.08 14.27 5.30
C GLU A 136 5.73 13.85 4.69
N GLU A 137 5.00 14.77 4.04
CA GLU A 137 3.79 14.46 3.29
C GLU A 137 4.05 13.59 2.06
N GLU A 138 5.13 13.84 1.30
CA GLU A 138 5.51 12.97 0.17
C GLU A 138 5.92 11.57 0.65
N ILE A 139 6.62 11.46 1.78
CA ILE A 139 7.00 10.18 2.40
C ILE A 139 5.77 9.36 2.85
N ALA A 140 4.71 10.03 3.32
CA ALA A 140 3.45 9.37 3.65
C ALA A 140 2.65 8.90 2.41
N SER A 141 2.85 9.55 1.26
CA SER A 141 2.18 9.18 0.01
C SER A 141 2.66 7.82 -0.51
N GLY A 142 1.74 7.04 -1.10
CA GLY A 142 2.03 5.69 -1.58
C GLY A 142 2.12 4.61 -0.50
N MET A 143 2.13 4.97 0.80
CA MET A 143 2.09 3.99 1.89
C MET A 143 0.84 3.09 1.79
N LYS A 144 1.05 1.78 1.74
CA LYS A 144 -0.03 0.78 1.77
C LYS A 144 -0.49 0.57 3.21
N VAL A 145 -1.80 0.63 3.42
CA VAL A 145 -2.45 0.51 4.74
C VAL A 145 -3.74 -0.30 4.63
N LYS A 146 -4.38 -0.58 5.76
CA LYS A 146 -5.74 -1.13 5.81
C LYS A 146 -6.66 -0.13 6.52
N ALA A 147 -7.60 0.43 5.77
CA ALA A 147 -8.43 1.55 6.20
C ALA A 147 -9.89 1.13 6.46
N PRO A 148 -10.62 1.84 7.33
CA PRO A 148 -12.05 1.66 7.49
C PRO A 148 -12.80 1.99 6.18
N TYR A 149 -13.89 1.28 5.92
CA TYR A 149 -14.82 1.52 4.82
C TYR A 149 -16.25 1.37 5.34
N TYR A 150 -17.05 2.41 5.13
CA TYR A 150 -18.46 2.41 5.50
C TYR A 150 -19.29 1.99 4.29
N SER A 151 -19.78 0.75 4.30
CA SER A 151 -20.76 0.31 3.30
C SER A 151 -22.04 1.15 3.39
N SER A 152 -22.75 1.32 2.28
CA SER A 152 -24.03 2.07 2.22
C SER A 152 -25.15 1.53 3.13
N TRP A 153 -24.98 0.36 3.72
CA TRP A 153 -25.85 -0.25 4.73
C TRP A 153 -25.40 -0.03 6.19
N GLY A 154 -24.33 0.76 6.42
CA GLY A 154 -23.80 1.09 7.74
C GLY A 154 -22.86 0.05 8.36
N THR A 155 -22.51 -1.01 7.64
CA THR A 155 -21.47 -1.97 8.07
C THR A 155 -20.09 -1.35 7.88
N LEU A 156 -19.32 -1.29 8.97
CA LEU A 156 -17.90 -0.95 8.97
C LEU A 156 -17.09 -2.20 8.64
N GLU A 157 -16.39 -2.17 7.51
CA GLU A 157 -15.42 -3.19 7.09
C GLU A 157 -14.03 -2.55 6.97
N TYR A 158 -12.96 -3.35 7.02
CA TYR A 158 -11.59 -2.86 6.86
C TYR A 158 -10.99 -3.40 5.56
N HIS A 159 -10.58 -2.52 4.66
CA HIS A 159 -10.12 -2.86 3.31
C HIS A 159 -8.75 -2.28 3.03
N ASN A 160 -7.95 -2.97 2.21
CA ASN A 160 -6.62 -2.50 1.84
C ASN A 160 -6.71 -1.24 0.97
N ALA A 161 -5.91 -0.25 1.31
CA ALA A 161 -5.87 1.05 0.67
C ALA A 161 -4.43 1.58 0.59
N MET A 162 -4.27 2.69 -0.10
CA MET A 162 -3.01 3.41 -0.26
C MET A 162 -3.24 4.86 0.12
N ILE A 163 -2.35 5.44 0.94
CA ILE A 163 -2.34 6.87 1.26
C ILE A 163 -1.95 7.65 0.00
N VAL A 164 -2.62 8.78 -0.24
CA VAL A 164 -2.34 9.70 -1.35
C VAL A 164 -1.70 11.00 -0.85
N GLY A 165 -2.07 11.41 0.36
CA GLY A 165 -1.57 12.57 1.06
C GLY A 165 -2.29 12.72 2.40
N SER A 166 -1.79 13.61 3.23
CA SER A 166 -2.48 14.19 4.39
C SER A 166 -3.76 14.93 3.96
N GLU A 167 -4.75 15.01 4.85
CA GLU A 167 -5.86 15.96 4.72
C GLU A 167 -6.56 16.14 6.07
N CYS A 168 -6.85 17.37 6.47
CA CYS A 168 -7.62 17.65 7.68
C CYS A 168 -9.04 17.07 7.59
N LEU A 169 -9.48 16.41 8.66
CA LEU A 169 -10.85 15.91 8.82
C LEU A 169 -11.84 17.07 9.00
N GLU A 170 -13.16 16.80 8.88
CA GLU A 170 -14.21 17.82 9.03
C GLU A 170 -14.22 18.51 10.41
N ASP A 171 -13.62 17.89 11.43
CA ASP A 171 -13.46 18.43 12.78
C ASP A 171 -12.14 19.20 12.99
N GLY A 172 -11.27 19.27 11.98
CA GLY A 172 -9.96 19.91 12.02
C GLY A 172 -8.86 19.04 12.63
N SER A 173 -9.10 17.75 12.88
CA SER A 173 -8.04 16.82 13.30
C SER A 173 -7.20 16.32 12.11
N PRO A 174 -5.94 15.91 12.31
CA PRO A 174 -5.10 15.39 11.24
C PRO A 174 -5.64 14.05 10.74
N GLY A 175 -5.83 13.95 9.43
CA GLY A 175 -6.22 12.74 8.73
C GLY A 175 -5.36 12.51 7.49
N VAL A 176 -5.63 11.42 6.81
CA VAL A 176 -5.00 11.08 5.52
C VAL A 176 -6.05 10.62 4.52
N ARG A 177 -5.86 10.98 3.26
CA ARG A 177 -6.71 10.56 2.16
C ARG A 177 -6.25 9.20 1.62
N VAL A 178 -7.15 8.21 1.66
CA VAL A 178 -6.87 6.84 1.23
C VAL A 178 -7.67 6.43 -0.01
N LEU A 179 -7.03 5.67 -0.90
CA LEU A 179 -7.65 5.02 -2.08
C LEU A 179 -7.63 3.50 -1.94
N TYR A 180 -8.78 2.85 -2.03
CA TYR A 180 -8.89 1.39 -1.94
C TYR A 180 -8.23 0.68 -3.13
N LEU A 181 -7.39 -0.30 -2.85
CA LEU A 181 -6.56 -1.01 -3.84
C LEU A 181 -7.36 -2.00 -4.70
N TYR A 182 -8.51 -2.48 -4.21
CA TYR A 182 -9.30 -3.53 -4.85
C TYR A 182 -10.70 -3.04 -5.30
N PRO A 183 -10.80 -2.06 -6.22
CA PRO A 183 -12.09 -1.52 -6.66
C PRO A 183 -12.90 -2.58 -7.42
N THR A 184 -14.02 -3.02 -6.84
CA THR A 184 -15.00 -3.95 -7.44
C THR A 184 -16.05 -3.25 -8.31
N HIS A 185 -16.13 -1.91 -8.22
CA HIS A 185 -17.09 -1.09 -8.95
C HIS A 185 -16.43 0.16 -9.55
N LYS A 186 -17.01 0.67 -10.65
CA LYS A 186 -16.51 1.85 -11.38
C LYS A 186 -16.42 3.12 -10.52
N SER A 187 -17.29 3.26 -9.52
CA SER A 187 -17.28 4.35 -8.54
C SER A 187 -16.13 4.25 -7.53
N LEU A 188 -15.63 3.04 -7.23
CA LEU A 188 -14.50 2.82 -6.32
C LEU A 188 -13.15 2.99 -7.03
N LYS A 189 -13.11 2.88 -8.37
CA LYS A 189 -11.88 3.09 -9.13
C LYS A 189 -11.36 4.52 -8.91
N PRO A 190 -10.07 4.73 -8.59
CA PRO A 190 -9.51 6.06 -8.38
C PRO A 190 -9.65 6.94 -9.63
N CYS A 191 -9.92 8.23 -9.41
CA CYS A 191 -10.09 9.23 -10.47
C CYS A 191 -8.73 9.69 -11.01
N PRO A 192 -8.38 9.42 -12.28
CA PRO A 192 -7.09 9.84 -12.82
C PRO A 192 -6.92 11.36 -12.86
N PHE A 193 -8.01 12.12 -12.99
CA PHE A 193 -7.97 13.58 -12.97
C PHE A 193 -7.86 14.17 -11.56
N PHE A 194 -8.14 13.38 -10.51
CA PHE A 194 -8.02 13.82 -9.13
C PHE A 194 -6.56 13.73 -8.67
N LEU A 195 -5.89 12.62 -8.99
CA LEU A 195 -4.43 12.43 -8.83
C LEU A 195 -3.57 13.43 -9.63
N ASP A 196 -4.22 14.22 -10.47
CA ASP A 196 -3.65 15.18 -11.42
C ASP A 196 -4.04 16.63 -11.05
N ASP A 197 -4.80 16.83 -9.95
CA ASP A 197 -5.45 18.08 -9.50
C ASP A 197 -6.33 18.81 -10.53
N LYS A 198 -6.75 18.09 -11.58
CA LYS A 198 -7.58 18.60 -12.68
C LYS A 198 -9.07 18.27 -12.51
N CYS A 199 -9.47 17.55 -11.46
CA CYS A 199 -10.85 17.09 -11.30
C CYS A 199 -11.79 18.18 -10.73
N ARG A 200 -12.73 18.62 -11.56
CA ARG A 200 -13.70 19.67 -11.21
C ARG A 200 -14.98 19.18 -10.52
N PHE A 201 -15.12 17.87 -10.30
CA PHE A 201 -16.41 17.25 -9.92
C PHE A 201 -16.57 16.94 -8.43
N LYS A 202 -15.49 17.02 -7.62
CA LYS A 202 -15.49 16.67 -6.18
C LYS A 202 -16.29 15.38 -5.92
N GLU A 203 -17.17 15.37 -4.91
CA GLU A 203 -18.03 14.24 -4.52
C GLU A 203 -19.03 13.76 -5.60
N ASN A 204 -19.23 14.53 -6.68
CA ASN A 204 -20.06 14.13 -7.81
C ASN A 204 -19.25 13.51 -8.96
N CYS A 205 -17.98 13.19 -8.75
CA CYS A 205 -17.17 12.49 -9.72
C CYS A 205 -17.70 11.07 -10.01
N ARG A 206 -17.44 10.56 -11.22
CA ARG A 206 -17.78 9.18 -11.60
C ARG A 206 -16.79 8.14 -11.05
N PHE A 207 -15.66 8.60 -10.55
CA PHE A 207 -14.54 7.82 -10.02
C PHE A 207 -14.23 8.30 -8.59
N SER A 208 -13.66 7.43 -7.77
CA SER A 208 -13.36 7.74 -6.38
C SER A 208 -12.28 8.81 -6.26
N HIS A 209 -12.47 9.74 -5.34
CA HIS A 209 -11.42 10.63 -4.82
C HIS A 209 -10.81 10.09 -3.51
N GLY A 210 -11.16 8.87 -3.11
CA GLY A 210 -10.79 8.31 -1.82
C GLY A 210 -11.68 8.80 -0.69
N GLN A 211 -11.28 8.44 0.53
CA GLN A 211 -11.90 8.86 1.78
C GLN A 211 -10.82 9.44 2.69
N VAL A 212 -11.12 10.52 3.43
CA VAL A 212 -10.26 11.01 4.51
C VAL A 212 -10.59 10.21 5.78
N VAL A 213 -9.56 9.67 6.42
CA VAL A 213 -9.67 8.87 7.65
C VAL A 213 -8.62 9.33 8.66
N SER A 214 -8.88 9.16 9.95
CA SER A 214 -7.87 9.44 10.98
C SER A 214 -6.74 8.42 10.90
N THR A 215 -5.50 8.89 11.15
CA THR A 215 -4.32 8.03 11.24
C THR A 215 -4.44 6.98 12.34
N GLU A 216 -5.21 7.25 13.41
CA GLU A 216 -5.50 6.30 14.49
C GLU A 216 -6.42 5.13 14.07
N GLU A 217 -7.25 5.33 13.04
CA GLU A 217 -8.14 4.29 12.52
C GLU A 217 -7.46 3.36 11.51
N LEU A 218 -6.25 3.73 11.04
CA LEU A 218 -5.48 2.91 10.13
C LEU A 218 -4.92 1.66 10.80
N ARG A 219 -4.78 0.60 10.01
CA ARG A 219 -4.11 -0.64 10.41
C ARG A 219 -2.99 -0.97 9.42
N PRO A 220 -2.00 -1.79 9.83
CA PRO A 220 -1.01 -2.33 8.91
C PRO A 220 -1.67 -2.99 7.69
N PHE A 221 -1.02 -2.85 6.52
CA PHE A 221 -1.44 -3.54 5.30
C PHE A 221 -1.39 -5.06 5.48
N GLU A 222 -2.41 -5.74 4.96
CA GLU A 222 -2.53 -7.20 5.04
C GLU A 222 -2.39 -7.79 3.63
N GLU A 223 -1.27 -8.47 3.37
CA GLU A 223 -1.05 -9.10 2.07
C GLU A 223 -2.03 -10.26 1.84
N PRO A 224 -2.69 -10.33 0.66
CA PRO A 224 -3.60 -11.44 0.34
C PRO A 224 -2.84 -12.78 0.30
N ASP A 225 -3.22 -13.74 1.14
CA ASP A 225 -2.60 -15.06 1.14
C ASP A 225 -2.97 -15.86 -0.13
N LEU A 226 -2.04 -15.92 -1.08
CA LEU A 226 -2.19 -16.66 -2.32
C LEU A 226 -2.00 -18.19 -2.13
N SER A 227 -1.56 -18.65 -0.96
CA SER A 227 -1.29 -20.08 -0.68
C SER A 227 -2.55 -20.95 -0.75
N CYS A 228 -3.73 -20.35 -0.57
CA CYS A 228 -5.01 -21.04 -0.67
C CYS A 228 -5.57 -21.15 -2.10
N LEU A 229 -4.90 -20.56 -3.10
CA LEU A 229 -5.37 -20.54 -4.49
C LEU A 229 -4.89 -21.75 -5.27
N ALA A 230 -5.83 -22.54 -5.78
CA ALA A 230 -5.59 -23.72 -6.60
C ALA A 230 -6.43 -23.67 -7.88
N VAL A 231 -6.12 -24.53 -8.86
CA VAL A 231 -6.94 -24.70 -10.06
C VAL A 231 -8.35 -25.15 -9.65
N GLY A 232 -9.36 -24.40 -10.07
CA GLY A 232 -10.77 -24.55 -9.68
C GLY A 232 -11.23 -23.61 -8.56
N SER A 233 -10.34 -23.01 -7.78
CA SER A 233 -10.69 -22.07 -6.71
C SER A 233 -11.37 -20.81 -7.25
N ALA A 234 -12.32 -20.28 -6.48
CA ALA A 234 -12.87 -18.95 -6.68
C ALA A 234 -11.86 -17.87 -6.22
N CYS A 235 -11.84 -16.73 -6.90
CA CYS A 235 -10.96 -15.60 -6.65
C CYS A 235 -11.60 -14.29 -7.12
N LEU A 236 -11.03 -13.15 -6.71
CA LEU A 236 -11.19 -11.90 -7.45
C LEU A 236 -9.94 -11.68 -8.30
N ALA A 237 -10.13 -11.31 -9.57
CA ALA A 237 -9.03 -10.99 -10.47
C ALA A 237 -9.18 -9.60 -11.09
N ARG A 238 -8.05 -8.91 -11.27
CA ARG A 238 -7.96 -7.58 -11.87
C ARG A 238 -8.09 -7.67 -13.40
N HIS A 239 -9.15 -7.11 -13.94
CA HIS A 239 -9.38 -7.04 -15.39
C HIS A 239 -8.72 -5.78 -16.01
N GLN A 240 -8.64 -5.74 -17.35
CA GLN A 240 -7.96 -4.69 -18.13
C GLN A 240 -8.50 -3.26 -17.91
N ASP A 241 -9.72 -3.10 -17.41
CA ASP A 241 -10.29 -1.80 -17.04
C ASP A 241 -9.93 -1.36 -15.62
N GLY A 242 -9.08 -2.14 -14.91
CA GLY A 242 -8.60 -1.85 -13.56
C GLY A 242 -9.65 -2.11 -12.47
N ILE A 243 -10.59 -3.01 -12.72
CA ILE A 243 -11.65 -3.41 -11.79
C ILE A 243 -11.48 -4.89 -11.45
N TRP A 244 -11.77 -5.22 -10.20
CA TRP A 244 -11.67 -6.58 -9.66
C TRP A 244 -13.02 -7.30 -9.80
N TYR A 245 -12.98 -8.46 -10.46
CA TYR A 245 -14.17 -9.26 -10.78
C TYR A 245 -14.06 -10.68 -10.26
N ALA A 246 -15.19 -11.27 -9.87
CA ALA A 246 -15.27 -12.68 -9.50
C ALA A 246 -14.90 -13.58 -10.70
N ALA A 247 -14.01 -14.52 -10.42
CA ALA A 247 -13.45 -15.44 -11.41
C ALA A 247 -13.09 -16.78 -10.75
N LYS A 248 -12.85 -17.79 -11.60
CA LYS A 248 -12.30 -19.08 -11.20
C LYS A 248 -10.97 -19.31 -11.88
N ILE A 249 -10.01 -19.83 -11.13
CA ILE A 249 -8.70 -20.20 -11.65
C ILE A 249 -8.88 -21.46 -12.52
N THR A 250 -8.41 -21.41 -13.76
CA THR A 250 -8.48 -22.54 -14.70
C THR A 250 -7.14 -23.22 -14.91
N ASP A 251 -6.04 -22.50 -14.71
CA ASP A 251 -4.67 -22.99 -14.84
C ASP A 251 -3.71 -22.12 -14.01
N ILE A 252 -2.60 -22.70 -13.54
CA ILE A 252 -1.55 -21.98 -12.80
C ILE A 252 -0.19 -22.44 -13.34
N ASP A 253 0.59 -21.51 -13.87
CA ASP A 253 1.95 -21.76 -14.35
C ASP A 253 2.93 -20.75 -13.75
N SER A 254 3.86 -21.23 -12.93
CA SER A 254 5.07 -20.48 -12.52
C SER A 254 4.86 -19.05 -11.97
N GLY A 255 3.72 -18.78 -11.32
CA GLY A 255 3.34 -17.46 -10.78
C GLY A 255 2.29 -16.69 -11.61
N TYR A 256 1.91 -17.23 -12.77
CA TYR A 256 0.81 -16.76 -13.62
C TYR A 256 -0.44 -17.59 -13.37
N TYR A 257 -1.57 -16.90 -13.20
CA TYR A 257 -2.88 -17.49 -12.96
C TYR A 257 -3.77 -17.23 -14.17
N THR A 258 -4.20 -18.28 -14.87
CA THR A 258 -5.21 -18.16 -15.91
C THR A 258 -6.59 -18.20 -15.25
N VAL A 259 -7.34 -17.12 -15.40
CA VAL A 259 -8.64 -16.93 -14.74
C VAL A 259 -9.77 -16.78 -15.74
N LYS A 260 -10.90 -17.40 -15.41
CA LYS A 260 -12.18 -17.29 -16.12
C LYS A 260 -13.16 -16.52 -15.27
N PHE A 261 -13.51 -15.31 -15.70
CA PHE A 261 -14.51 -14.49 -15.02
C PHE A 261 -15.90 -15.12 -15.06
N ASP A 262 -16.68 -14.95 -13.99
CA ASP A 262 -18.06 -15.41 -13.91
C ASP A 262 -18.99 -14.64 -14.88
N SER A 263 -18.61 -13.40 -15.22
CA SER A 263 -19.30 -12.60 -16.22
C SER A 263 -18.92 -13.05 -17.63
N LEU A 264 -19.88 -13.64 -18.35
CA LEU A 264 -19.74 -14.08 -19.75
C LEU A 264 -19.40 -12.96 -20.76
N LEU A 265 -19.45 -11.70 -20.34
CA LEU A 265 -19.04 -10.53 -21.14
C LEU A 265 -17.53 -10.26 -21.07
N LEU A 266 -16.85 -10.79 -20.05
CA LEU A 266 -15.41 -10.68 -19.86
C LEU A 266 -14.73 -11.92 -20.46
N LYS A 267 -13.58 -11.73 -21.10
CA LYS A 267 -12.79 -12.83 -21.66
C LYS A 267 -11.86 -13.40 -20.60
N GLU A 268 -11.52 -14.67 -20.72
CA GLU A 268 -10.44 -15.31 -19.96
C GLU A 268 -9.16 -14.47 -20.07
N ALA A 269 -8.43 -14.36 -18.95
CA ALA A 269 -7.24 -13.54 -18.82
C ALA A 269 -6.16 -14.28 -18.03
N VAL A 270 -4.90 -13.92 -18.26
CA VAL A 270 -3.76 -14.36 -17.45
C VAL A 270 -3.35 -13.18 -16.58
N VAL A 271 -3.20 -13.41 -15.28
CA VAL A 271 -2.80 -12.40 -14.30
C VAL A 271 -1.65 -12.91 -13.43
N GLU A 272 -0.80 -12.01 -12.97
CA GLU A 272 0.25 -12.28 -11.98
C GLU A 272 -0.32 -12.23 -10.55
N GLY A 273 0.49 -12.53 -9.53
CA GLY A 273 0.09 -12.49 -8.11
C GLY A 273 -0.59 -11.18 -7.69
N ASP A 274 -0.06 -10.02 -8.13
CA ASP A 274 -0.65 -8.69 -7.88
C ASP A 274 -2.03 -8.47 -8.54
N GLY A 275 -2.42 -9.36 -9.46
CA GLY A 275 -3.68 -9.31 -10.20
C GLY A 275 -4.73 -10.30 -9.71
N ILE A 276 -4.48 -11.04 -8.63
CA ILE A 276 -5.40 -12.05 -8.08
C ILE A 276 -5.44 -12.00 -6.55
N ILE A 277 -6.63 -12.10 -5.95
CA ILE A 277 -6.80 -12.20 -4.50
C ILE A 277 -7.85 -13.27 -4.16
N PRO A 278 -7.77 -13.90 -2.96
CA PRO A 278 -8.84 -14.75 -2.44
C PRO A 278 -10.20 -14.03 -2.36
N PRO A 279 -11.33 -14.75 -2.35
CA PRO A 279 -12.65 -14.14 -2.27
C PRO A 279 -12.83 -13.41 -0.93
N LEU A 280 -13.34 -12.17 -0.98
CA LEU A 280 -13.53 -11.28 0.19
C LEU A 280 -14.54 -11.81 1.24
N ARG A 281 -15.20 -12.94 0.98
CA ARG A 281 -16.06 -13.62 1.94
C ARG A 281 -15.65 -15.08 2.06
N SER A 282 -15.18 -15.43 3.25
CA SER A 282 -14.83 -16.79 3.64
C SER A 282 -16.10 -17.63 3.84
N GLU A 283 -16.70 -18.12 2.76
CA GLU A 283 -17.53 -19.33 2.82
C GLU A 283 -16.62 -20.55 2.99
N GLU A 284 -16.03 -20.68 4.18
CA GLU A 284 -15.48 -21.89 4.84
C GLU A 284 -15.02 -23.07 3.94
N SER A 285 -14.28 -22.75 2.87
CA SER A 285 -13.80 -23.72 1.87
C SER A 285 -12.35 -24.14 2.08
N CYS A 286 -11.74 -23.71 3.20
CA CYS A 286 -10.46 -24.18 3.71
C CYS A 286 -10.62 -25.16 4.89
N SER A 287 -11.70 -25.95 4.89
CA SER A 287 -11.77 -27.18 5.72
C SER A 287 -11.24 -28.35 4.91
N SER A 288 -10.12 -28.93 5.37
CA SER A 288 -9.64 -30.21 4.85
C SER A 288 -10.66 -31.33 5.13
N SER A 289 -10.69 -32.35 4.30
CA SER A 289 -11.73 -33.38 4.28
C SER A 289 -11.15 -34.79 4.47
N GLU A 290 -11.09 -35.25 5.72
CA GLU A 290 -10.80 -36.62 6.14
C GLU A 290 -11.36 -36.88 7.56
N SER A 291 -12.01 -38.00 7.93
CA SER A 291 -12.48 -39.20 7.22
C SER A 291 -13.69 -39.83 7.96
N GLU A 292 -14.36 -40.80 7.30
CA GLU A 292 -15.56 -41.54 7.73
C GLU A 292 -15.45 -42.44 9.00
N GLY A 293 -16.60 -42.76 9.62
CA GLY A 293 -16.79 -43.88 10.57
C GLY A 293 -17.24 -43.46 11.99
N ASP A 294 -18.19 -44.09 12.67
CA ASP A 294 -18.99 -45.30 12.39
C ASP A 294 -20.35 -45.20 13.12
N GLU A 295 -21.35 -46.01 12.76
CA GLU A 295 -22.66 -46.06 13.45
C GLU A 295 -22.60 -47.03 14.65
N LEU A 296 -23.36 -46.77 15.74
CA LEU A 296 -24.17 -47.79 16.45
C LEU A 296 -24.90 -47.30 17.73
N ASP A 297 -26.22 -47.48 17.67
CA ASP A 297 -27.13 -47.97 18.72
C ASP A 297 -27.57 -47.09 19.92
N SER A 298 -28.72 -47.49 20.45
CA SER A 298 -29.70 -46.69 21.18
C SER A 298 -29.90 -47.18 22.61
N ALA A 299 -29.85 -46.28 23.60
CA ALA A 299 -30.38 -46.54 24.94
C ALA A 299 -30.92 -45.27 25.61
N ALA A 300 -32.21 -45.29 25.97
CA ALA A 300 -32.86 -44.21 26.69
C ALA A 300 -32.67 -44.34 28.22
N TYR A 301 -32.36 -43.23 28.90
CA TYR A 301 -32.90 -42.96 30.24
C TYR A 301 -32.88 -41.46 30.59
N ALA A 302 -33.90 -41.02 31.31
CA ALA A 302 -34.15 -39.61 31.58
C ALA A 302 -33.66 -39.18 32.98
N LYS A 303 -33.13 -37.95 33.07
CA LYS A 303 -33.48 -37.03 34.17
C LYS A 303 -33.11 -35.59 33.85
N GLY A 304 -34.10 -34.70 33.82
CA GLY A 304 -33.88 -33.27 33.60
C GLY A 304 -33.64 -32.48 34.88
N LYS A 305 -33.14 -31.26 34.73
CA LYS A 305 -33.41 -30.14 35.63
C LYS A 305 -33.76 -28.90 34.79
N ARG A 306 -34.80 -28.20 35.22
CA ARG A 306 -35.34 -26.99 34.58
C ARG A 306 -34.55 -25.77 35.06
N TYR A 307 -34.21 -24.86 34.16
CA TYR A 307 -34.29 -23.42 34.43
C TYR A 307 -34.79 -22.68 33.17
N TRP A 308 -35.39 -21.51 33.40
CA TRP A 308 -36.16 -20.70 32.44
C TRP A 308 -35.22 -19.76 31.66
N GLY A 309 -35.54 -19.16 30.51
CA GLY A 309 -36.78 -19.13 29.70
C GLY A 309 -36.92 -17.76 28.98
N HIS A 310 -37.53 -17.75 27.78
CA HIS A 310 -37.58 -16.65 26.76
C HIS A 310 -36.32 -16.59 25.85
N GLN A 311 -36.33 -16.96 24.55
CA GLN A 311 -37.39 -17.13 23.53
C GLN A 311 -38.00 -15.78 23.08
N ARG A 312 -38.23 -15.43 21.80
CA ARG A 312 -38.27 -16.12 20.48
C ARG A 312 -37.89 -15.05 19.39
N CYS A 313 -37.60 -15.29 18.10
CA CYS A 313 -37.82 -16.43 17.19
C CYS A 313 -36.66 -16.63 16.17
N PHE A 314 -36.63 -17.83 15.59
CA PHE A 314 -36.37 -18.08 14.16
C PHE A 314 -37.61 -18.82 13.61
N SER A 315 -37.91 -18.72 12.33
CA SER A 315 -38.94 -19.54 11.68
C SER A 315 -38.58 -19.80 10.22
N ASP A 316 -38.49 -21.08 9.89
CA ASP A 316 -38.17 -21.61 8.57
C ASP A 316 -39.15 -21.16 7.48
N PHE A 317 -38.69 -21.16 6.23
CA PHE A 317 -39.50 -21.68 5.12
C PHE A 317 -38.60 -22.22 4.01
N SER A 318 -38.78 -23.49 3.66
CA SER A 318 -38.16 -24.11 2.49
C SER A 318 -39.20 -24.38 1.42
N SER A 319 -38.81 -24.11 0.17
CA SER A 319 -39.25 -24.74 -1.09
C SER A 319 -40.74 -25.05 -1.33
N ALA A 320 -41.31 -24.41 -2.37
CA ALA A 320 -42.34 -25.04 -3.21
C ALA A 320 -42.27 -24.53 -4.66
N LEU A 321 -42.61 -25.43 -5.58
CA LEU A 321 -42.44 -25.33 -7.03
C LEU A 321 -43.56 -24.53 -7.75
N GLU A 322 -43.16 -23.87 -8.85
CA GLU A 322 -43.79 -24.00 -10.18
C GLU A 322 -45.33 -23.90 -10.31
N TRP A 323 -45.84 -22.75 -10.79
CA TRP A 323 -47.06 -22.70 -11.64
C TRP A 323 -46.92 -21.69 -12.78
N LEU A 324 -47.26 -22.13 -13.98
CA LEU A 324 -47.05 -21.44 -15.26
C LEU A 324 -48.41 -21.02 -15.87
N ARG A 325 -48.41 -19.93 -16.65
CA ARG A 325 -49.50 -19.39 -17.50
C ARG A 325 -50.53 -18.48 -16.81
N LEU A 326 -50.64 -17.25 -17.30
CA LEU A 326 -51.72 -16.92 -18.25
C LEU A 326 -51.32 -15.77 -19.19
N LEU A 327 -51.65 -15.92 -20.47
CA LEU A 327 -51.58 -14.90 -21.54
C LEU A 327 -52.98 -14.28 -21.75
N CYS A 328 -53.07 -13.26 -22.62
CA CYS A 328 -54.27 -12.50 -23.03
C CYS A 328 -54.68 -11.39 -22.02
N THR A 329 -55.15 -10.20 -22.39
CA THR A 329 -55.40 -9.56 -23.71
C THR A 329 -55.57 -8.03 -23.55
N LEU A 330 -55.12 -7.25 -24.54
CA LEU A 330 -55.59 -5.86 -24.81
C LEU A 330 -57.06 -5.91 -25.35
N PRO A 331 -57.92 -4.85 -25.27
CA PRO A 331 -57.62 -3.53 -25.86
C PRO A 331 -58.27 -2.24 -25.28
N ALA A 332 -57.72 -1.11 -25.74
CA ALA A 332 -58.29 0.22 -26.08
C ALA A 332 -59.63 0.75 -25.51
N ALA A 333 -59.60 2.00 -25.03
CA ALA A 333 -60.66 3.01 -25.21
C ALA A 333 -60.11 4.47 -25.18
N LEU A 334 -60.55 5.28 -26.14
CA LEU A 334 -60.44 6.76 -26.28
C LEU A 334 -61.89 7.34 -26.24
N PRO A 335 -62.25 8.62 -26.54
CA PRO A 335 -61.54 9.93 -26.66
C PRO A 335 -62.27 10.98 -25.72
N PRO A 336 -62.50 12.32 -25.97
CA PRO A 336 -62.17 13.16 -27.14
C PRO A 336 -61.87 14.69 -26.98
N GLU A 337 -61.48 15.31 -28.11
CA GLU A 337 -61.67 16.73 -28.56
C GLU A 337 -60.86 17.87 -27.86
N SER A 338 -60.33 18.93 -28.54
CA SER A 338 -60.31 19.31 -29.97
C SER A 338 -59.34 20.47 -30.36
N VAL A 339 -58.94 20.51 -31.66
CA VAL A 339 -58.73 21.67 -32.59
C VAL A 339 -57.43 22.54 -32.66
N SER A 340 -56.97 22.73 -33.93
CA SER A 340 -55.99 23.71 -34.50
C SER A 340 -54.48 23.52 -34.19
N GLY A 341 -53.48 23.78 -35.05
CA GLY A 341 -53.35 24.21 -36.46
C GLY A 341 -51.91 24.78 -36.70
N HIS A 342 -51.30 24.88 -37.90
CA HIS A 342 -51.62 24.40 -39.26
C HIS A 342 -50.35 24.44 -40.17
N HIS A 343 -50.03 23.37 -40.93
CA HIS A 343 -48.92 23.23 -41.92
C HIS A 343 -47.45 23.30 -41.42
N GLY A 344 -46.46 22.63 -42.06
CA GLY A 344 -46.51 21.76 -43.24
C GLY A 344 -45.20 20.96 -43.47
N TRP A 345 -45.28 19.90 -44.28
CA TRP A 345 -44.19 18.94 -44.54
C TRP A 345 -43.09 19.46 -45.48
N LYS A 346 -41.86 18.90 -45.39
CA LYS A 346 -41.38 17.88 -46.36
C LYS A 346 -40.07 17.17 -45.98
N PHE A 347 -40.03 15.89 -46.32
CA PHE A 347 -38.84 15.02 -46.38
C PHE A 347 -37.78 15.55 -47.36
N ILE A 348 -36.51 15.17 -47.18
CA ILE A 348 -35.79 14.17 -48.01
C ILE A 348 -34.35 13.99 -47.48
N ALA A 349 -33.92 12.74 -47.39
CA ALA A 349 -32.53 12.29 -47.31
C ALA A 349 -32.36 11.15 -48.35
N PRO A 350 -31.16 10.57 -48.58
CA PRO A 350 -29.80 10.97 -48.18
C PRO A 350 -28.88 11.19 -49.42
N PHE A 351 -27.58 11.41 -49.22
CA PHE A 351 -26.59 11.16 -50.27
C PHE A 351 -25.33 10.47 -49.71
N LEU A 352 -25.04 9.27 -50.23
CA LEU A 352 -23.72 8.65 -50.15
C LEU A 352 -22.76 9.40 -51.09
N THR A 353 -21.48 9.50 -50.76
CA THR A 353 -20.43 9.59 -51.79
C THR A 353 -19.17 8.87 -51.32
N VAL A 354 -18.75 7.88 -52.11
CA VAL A 354 -17.45 7.22 -52.05
C VAL A 354 -16.75 7.52 -53.38
N LEU A 355 -15.48 7.94 -53.32
CA LEU A 355 -14.41 7.81 -54.32
C LEU A 355 -13.47 9.03 -54.27
N ARG A 356 -12.24 8.84 -53.80
CA ARG A 356 -11.17 8.41 -54.71
C ARG A 356 -10.03 7.72 -53.98
#